data_AF-A0A933UWR1-F1
#
_entry.id   AF-A0A933UWR1-F1
#
_cell.length_a   1.000
_cell.length_b   1.000
_cell.length_c   1.000
_cell.angle_alpha   90.00
_cell.angle_beta   90.00
_cell.angle_gamma   90.00
#
_symmetry.space_group_name_H-M   'P 1'
#
loop_
_entity.id
_entity.type
_entity.pdbx_description
1 polymer ?
#
loop_
_entity_poly.entity_id
_entity_poly.type
_entity_poly.pdbx_seq_one_letter_code
_entity_poly.pdbx_strand_id
1 'polypeptide(L)'
;MRVYTNLFPEGKRKALTLSYDDGKIADRKLVEIMDRYGLRGAFHLNSAFLGDATHITKEELPSLFKNHEVSVHTATHPHLIWSPMAQIVKEITDDRTALEAVMGFPIRGMSYPFGTYDSRVIAVLPSLGIEYARTTASHQNFHMPENFLAWHPTCHHKADVMALADRFIAEDPRDRMMLFYFWGHSYEFDNDRNWDVIERFGERIGKRSDIWYATNIEIVDYVNAQRALRFSADCTMVHNPSATTVWILAKGAPVAIAGGTAVTIG
;
A
#
# COMPACT_ATOMS: atom_id res chain seq x y z
N MET A 1 2.75 22.70 -24.47
CA MET A 1 3.99 21.97 -24.05
C MET A 1 3.65 20.52 -23.70
N ARG A 2 4.57 19.54 -23.80
CA ARG A 2 4.31 18.15 -23.37
C ARG A 2 4.69 17.97 -21.89
N VAL A 3 3.73 17.53 -21.09
CA VAL A 3 3.87 17.28 -19.64
C VAL A 3 3.28 15.91 -19.32
N TYR A 4 3.89 15.19 -18.37
CA TYR A 4 3.38 13.91 -17.89
C TYR A 4 3.41 13.82 -16.37
N THR A 5 2.41 13.15 -15.82
CA THR A 5 2.29 12.80 -14.40
C THR A 5 2.59 11.30 -14.23
N ASN A 6 3.80 10.90 -14.60
CA ASN A 6 4.23 9.50 -14.66
C ASN A 6 5.49 9.23 -13.83
N LEU A 7 5.71 10.01 -12.79
CA LEU A 7 6.82 9.89 -11.86
C LEU A 7 6.28 9.73 -10.43
N PHE A 8 7.03 8.99 -9.63
CA PHE A 8 6.98 8.92 -8.18
C PHE A 8 7.89 9.99 -7.57
N PRO A 9 7.94 10.14 -6.23
CA PRO A 9 8.87 11.06 -5.57
C PRO A 9 10.31 10.96 -6.07
N GLU A 10 10.97 12.11 -6.21
CA GLU A 10 12.34 12.27 -6.70
C GLU A 10 12.55 11.82 -8.16
N GLY A 11 11.48 11.85 -8.96
CA GLY A 11 11.55 11.48 -10.37
C GLY A 11 11.71 9.98 -10.61
N LYS A 12 11.48 9.15 -9.59
CA LYS A 12 11.51 7.69 -9.70
C LYS A 12 10.35 7.20 -10.56
N ARG A 13 10.49 5.99 -11.12
CA ARG A 13 9.43 5.32 -11.91
C ARG A 13 9.01 3.98 -11.35
N LYS A 14 9.70 3.49 -10.33
CA LYS A 14 9.43 2.22 -9.66
C LYS A 14 9.03 2.47 -8.22
N ALA A 15 8.00 1.78 -7.76
CA ALA A 15 7.58 1.74 -6.36
C ALA A 15 7.42 0.29 -5.91
N LEU A 16 7.72 0.03 -4.63
CA LEU A 16 7.53 -1.27 -3.99
C LEU A 16 6.77 -1.08 -2.68
N THR A 17 5.73 -1.89 -2.51
CA THR A 17 5.00 -2.04 -1.24
C THR A 17 4.66 -3.50 -0.99
N LEU A 18 4.48 -3.85 0.27
CA LEU A 18 4.08 -5.17 0.73
C LEU A 18 2.80 -5.04 1.56
N SER A 19 2.01 -6.11 1.69
CA SER A 19 1.00 -6.17 2.75
C SER A 19 0.87 -7.53 3.41
N TYR A 20 0.53 -7.52 4.69
CA TYR A 20 0.37 -8.75 5.47
C TYR A 20 -0.89 -8.69 6.32
N ASP A 21 -1.58 -9.83 6.43
CA ASP A 21 -2.89 -9.91 7.08
C ASP A 21 -2.82 -10.55 8.48
N ASP A 22 -3.91 -10.38 9.22
CA ASP A 22 -4.30 -11.03 10.48
C ASP A 22 -3.62 -10.52 11.76
N GLY A 23 -2.43 -9.93 11.72
CA GLY A 23 -1.77 -9.46 12.94
C GLY A 23 -1.17 -10.58 13.79
N LYS A 24 -0.60 -11.61 13.16
CA LYS A 24 -0.05 -12.77 13.88
C LYS A 24 1.26 -12.42 14.58
N ILE A 25 1.61 -13.18 15.62
CA ILE A 25 2.89 -13.02 16.34
C ILE A 25 4.13 -13.10 15.42
N ALA A 26 4.02 -13.77 14.27
CA ALA A 26 5.07 -13.84 13.25
C ALA A 26 5.37 -12.46 12.60
N ASP A 27 4.44 -11.50 12.66
CA ASP A 27 4.65 -10.13 12.17
C ASP A 27 5.85 -9.46 12.85
N ARG A 28 6.15 -9.80 14.11
CA ARG A 28 7.32 -9.26 14.83
C ARG A 28 8.63 -9.51 14.08
N LYS A 29 8.83 -10.75 13.62
CA LYS A 29 10.03 -11.15 12.88
C LYS A 29 10.01 -10.59 11.46
N LEU A 30 8.84 -10.56 10.83
CA LEU A 30 8.70 -10.01 9.49
C LEU A 30 9.03 -8.52 9.45
N VAL A 31 8.50 -7.73 10.39
CA VAL A 31 8.80 -6.30 10.55
C VAL A 31 10.30 -6.09 10.74
N GLU A 32 10.96 -6.88 11.59
CA GLU A 32 12.42 -6.79 11.79
C GLU A 32 13.18 -6.98 10.48
N ILE A 33 12.81 -7.98 9.67
CA ILE A 33 13.42 -8.25 8.36
C ILE A 33 13.13 -7.10 7.39
N MET A 34 11.89 -6.62 7.32
CA MET A 34 11.50 -5.52 6.45
C MET A 34 12.28 -4.24 6.77
N ASP A 35 12.36 -3.87 8.05
CA ASP A 35 13.13 -2.72 8.54
C ASP A 35 14.61 -2.84 8.18
N ARG A 36 15.21 -4.02 8.37
CA ARG A 36 16.63 -4.28 8.05
C ARG A 36 16.94 -3.96 6.59
N TYR A 37 16.04 -4.30 5.68
CA TYR A 37 16.19 -4.10 4.23
C TYR A 37 15.54 -2.81 3.70
N GLY A 38 14.99 -1.96 4.57
CA GLY A 38 14.32 -0.71 4.17
C GLY A 38 13.04 -0.93 3.36
N LEU A 39 12.40 -2.09 3.54
CA LEU A 39 11.11 -2.39 2.92
C LEU A 39 9.99 -1.71 3.70
N ARG A 40 8.92 -1.36 2.99
CA ARG A 40 7.74 -0.68 3.54
C ARG A 40 6.49 -1.45 3.14
N GLY A 41 5.46 -1.40 3.97
CA GLY A 41 4.22 -2.13 3.72
C GLY A 41 3.11 -1.80 4.70
N ALA A 42 1.97 -2.44 4.48
CA ALA A 42 0.76 -2.31 5.29
C ALA A 42 0.41 -3.62 5.99
N PHE A 43 0.04 -3.55 7.27
CA PHE A 43 -0.42 -4.67 8.06
C PHE A 43 -1.91 -4.52 8.31
N HIS A 44 -2.71 -5.43 7.74
CA HIS A 44 -4.15 -5.45 7.86
C HIS A 44 -4.54 -6.30 9.08
N LEU A 45 -5.02 -5.66 10.15
CA LEU A 45 -5.18 -6.28 11.46
C LEU A 45 -6.65 -6.53 11.77
N ASN A 46 -6.92 -7.58 12.56
CA ASN A 46 -8.24 -7.86 13.12
C ASN A 46 -8.24 -7.52 14.62
N SER A 47 -8.76 -6.35 14.97
CA SER A 47 -8.72 -5.81 16.34
C SER A 47 -9.39 -6.67 17.41
N ALA A 48 -10.31 -7.57 17.05
CA ALA A 48 -10.95 -8.47 18.01
C ALA A 48 -10.08 -9.66 18.39
N PHE A 49 -9.04 -9.98 17.61
CA PHE A 49 -8.12 -11.09 17.87
C PHE A 49 -6.82 -10.67 18.55
N LEU A 50 -6.47 -9.38 18.45
CA LEU A 50 -5.26 -8.84 19.07
C LEU A 50 -5.22 -9.12 20.59
N GLY A 51 -4.10 -9.69 21.04
CA GLY A 51 -3.84 -10.06 22.42
C GLY A 51 -4.14 -11.51 22.79
N ASP A 52 -4.68 -12.33 21.87
CA ASP A 52 -4.75 -13.77 22.08
C ASP A 52 -3.38 -14.47 21.94
N ALA A 53 -3.33 -15.79 22.15
CA ALA A 53 -2.07 -16.55 22.14
C ALA A 53 -1.33 -16.56 20.79
N THR A 54 -1.98 -16.20 19.69
CA THR A 54 -1.44 -16.29 18.32
C THR A 54 -1.34 -14.94 17.61
N HIS A 55 -1.86 -13.86 18.22
CA HIS A 55 -1.84 -12.51 17.67
C HIS A 55 -0.96 -11.59 18.52
N ILE A 56 -0.45 -10.54 17.88
CA ILE A 56 0.20 -9.44 18.58
C ILE A 56 -0.78 -8.71 19.51
N THR A 57 -0.28 -8.03 20.53
CA THR A 57 -1.12 -7.25 21.45
C THR A 57 -1.40 -5.87 20.86
N LYS A 58 -2.38 -5.15 21.43
CA LYS A 58 -2.68 -3.78 21.00
C LYS A 58 -1.56 -2.83 21.38
N GLU A 59 -0.97 -3.02 22.55
CA GLU A 59 0.02 -2.11 23.13
C GLU A 59 1.32 -2.07 22.32
N GLU A 60 1.68 -3.15 21.62
CA GLU A 60 2.90 -3.17 20.80
C GLU A 60 2.74 -2.46 19.45
N LEU A 61 1.51 -2.28 18.94
CA LEU A 61 1.26 -1.78 17.57
C LEU A 61 2.02 -0.49 17.21
N PRO A 62 2.00 0.58 18.05
CA PRO A 62 2.66 1.83 17.68
C PRO A 62 4.18 1.67 17.56
N SER A 63 4.78 0.81 18.38
CA SER A 63 6.22 0.57 18.38
C SER A 63 6.66 -0.39 17.29
N LEU A 64 5.88 -1.46 17.07
CA LEU A 64 6.15 -2.49 16.09
C LEU A 64 6.00 -1.92 14.67
N PHE A 65 4.89 -1.24 14.39
CA PHE A 65 4.59 -0.74 13.05
C PHE A 65 5.01 0.72 12.81
N LYS A 66 5.95 1.27 13.59
CA LYS A 66 6.42 2.67 13.45
C LYS A 66 6.87 3.05 12.03
N ASN A 67 7.37 2.07 11.27
CA ASN A 67 7.87 2.22 9.90
C ASN A 67 6.92 1.61 8.85
N HIS A 68 5.72 1.21 9.26
CA HIS A 68 4.76 0.52 8.42
C HIS A 68 3.37 1.14 8.62
N GLU A 69 2.45 0.78 7.74
CA GLU A 69 1.07 1.18 7.87
C GLU A 69 0.29 0.13 8.66
N VAL A 70 -0.59 0.57 9.55
CA VAL A 70 -1.65 -0.26 10.13
C VAL A 70 -2.94 0.00 9.36
N SER A 71 -3.66 -1.07 9.04
CA SER A 71 -4.87 -1.07 8.21
C SER A 71 -5.93 -2.02 8.74
N VAL A 72 -7.15 -1.85 8.27
CA VAL A 72 -8.32 -2.66 8.64
C VAL A 72 -8.27 -4.02 7.97
N HIS A 73 -8.60 -5.08 8.71
CA HIS A 73 -8.97 -6.37 8.14
C HIS A 73 -10.33 -6.87 8.62
N THR A 74 -11.18 -5.97 9.12
CA THR A 74 -12.44 -6.20 9.85
C THR A 74 -12.20 -6.71 11.26
N ALA A 75 -13.14 -6.47 12.17
CA ALA A 75 -12.92 -6.80 13.58
C ALA A 75 -12.80 -8.32 13.79
N THR A 76 -13.69 -9.11 13.18
CA THR A 76 -13.81 -10.56 13.42
C THR A 76 -13.61 -11.45 12.18
N HIS A 77 -13.12 -10.89 11.07
CA HIS A 77 -12.82 -11.61 9.83
C HIS A 77 -14.02 -12.40 9.20
N PRO A 78 -15.22 -11.79 9.01
CA PRO A 78 -16.34 -12.48 8.36
C PRO A 78 -16.27 -12.41 6.82
N HIS A 79 -17.00 -13.30 6.15
CA HIS A 79 -17.26 -13.20 4.71
C HIS A 79 -18.21 -12.03 4.39
N LEU A 80 -17.66 -10.89 3.97
CA LEU A 80 -18.44 -9.66 3.76
C LEU A 80 -19.59 -9.80 2.75
N ILE A 81 -19.42 -10.61 1.70
CA ILE A 81 -20.47 -10.81 0.68
C ILE A 81 -21.72 -11.50 1.23
N TRP A 82 -21.60 -12.28 2.31
CA TRP A 82 -22.70 -12.98 2.96
C TRP A 82 -23.22 -12.25 4.20
N SER A 83 -22.55 -11.17 4.61
CA SER A 83 -22.94 -10.37 5.76
C SER A 83 -24.04 -9.35 5.39
N PRO A 84 -25.01 -9.08 6.29
CA PRO A 84 -25.91 -7.95 6.17
C PRO A 84 -25.16 -6.61 6.20
N MET A 85 -25.71 -5.56 5.57
CA MET A 85 -25.01 -4.27 5.49
C MET A 85 -24.68 -3.65 6.85
N ALA A 86 -25.57 -3.77 7.82
CA ALA A 86 -25.32 -3.27 9.18
C ALA A 86 -24.11 -3.97 9.83
N GLN A 87 -23.92 -5.26 9.57
CA GLN A 87 -22.76 -6.01 10.06
C GLN A 87 -21.49 -5.58 9.34
N ILE A 88 -21.51 -5.42 8.01
CA ILE A 88 -20.33 -4.94 7.24
C ILE A 88 -19.85 -3.58 7.79
N VAL A 89 -20.77 -2.64 7.98
CA VAL A 89 -20.46 -1.32 8.55
C VAL A 89 -19.86 -1.45 9.95
N LYS A 90 -20.48 -2.25 10.81
CA LYS A 90 -20.02 -2.47 12.18
C LYS A 90 -18.62 -3.09 12.21
N GLU A 91 -18.38 -4.13 11.43
CA GLU A 91 -17.11 -4.86 11.37
C GLU A 91 -15.93 -3.98 10.95
N ILE A 92 -16.15 -3.10 9.98
CA ILE A 92 -15.12 -2.16 9.51
C ILE A 92 -14.95 -1.01 10.52
N THR A 93 -16.05 -0.48 11.04
CA THR A 93 -16.03 0.68 11.95
C THR A 93 -15.42 0.32 13.30
N ASP A 94 -15.77 -0.82 13.88
CA ASP A 94 -15.24 -1.28 15.16
C ASP A 94 -13.74 -1.54 15.06
N ASP A 95 -13.30 -2.14 13.95
CA ASP A 95 -11.90 -2.43 13.71
C ASP A 95 -11.07 -1.15 13.61
N ARG A 96 -11.54 -0.25 12.75
CA ARG A 96 -10.95 1.07 12.58
C ARG A 96 -10.90 1.84 13.90
N THR A 97 -12.01 1.91 14.63
CA THR A 97 -12.08 2.62 15.93
C THR A 97 -11.09 2.05 16.94
N ALA A 98 -11.01 0.72 17.06
CA ALA A 98 -10.12 0.07 18.02
C ALA A 98 -8.64 0.29 17.68
N LEU A 99 -8.28 0.23 16.40
CA LEU A 99 -6.90 0.45 15.96
C LEU A 99 -6.51 1.93 16.05
N GLU A 100 -7.39 2.86 15.65
CA GLU A 100 -7.15 4.32 15.73
C GLU A 100 -6.97 4.79 17.18
N ALA A 101 -7.70 4.20 18.13
CA ALA A 101 -7.56 4.51 19.56
C ALA A 101 -6.16 4.24 20.11
N VAL A 102 -5.43 3.30 19.50
CA VAL A 102 -4.08 2.89 19.90
C VAL A 102 -3.02 3.62 19.08
N MET A 103 -3.24 3.75 17.77
CA MET A 103 -2.27 4.34 16.85
C MET A 103 -2.25 5.87 16.88
N GLY A 104 -3.36 6.51 17.27
CA GLY A 104 -3.46 7.97 17.41
C GLY A 104 -3.56 8.74 16.09
N PHE A 105 -3.85 8.06 14.98
CA PHE A 105 -4.06 8.67 13.66
C PHE A 105 -5.15 7.93 12.87
N PRO A 106 -5.77 8.56 11.85
CA PRO A 106 -6.80 7.92 11.05
C PRO A 106 -6.28 6.73 10.23
N ILE A 107 -6.98 5.61 10.29
CA ILE A 107 -6.68 4.40 9.50
C ILE A 107 -7.58 4.38 8.26
N ARG A 108 -6.96 4.24 7.08
CA ARG A 108 -7.61 4.47 5.79
C ARG A 108 -7.46 3.31 4.80
N GLY A 109 -6.69 2.29 5.16
CA GLY A 109 -6.44 1.12 4.34
C GLY A 109 -7.24 -0.11 4.78
N MET A 110 -7.46 -1.04 3.84
CA MET A 110 -8.14 -2.30 4.11
C MET A 110 -7.59 -3.46 3.24
N SER A 111 -7.75 -4.70 3.70
CA SER A 111 -7.79 -5.88 2.82
C SER A 111 -9.10 -6.64 3.04
N TYR A 112 -9.66 -7.22 1.97
CA TYR A 112 -10.92 -7.96 2.06
C TYR A 112 -10.71 -9.34 2.68
N PRO A 113 -11.39 -9.71 3.79
CA PRO A 113 -11.37 -11.07 4.30
C PRO A 113 -11.74 -12.07 3.21
N PHE A 114 -10.93 -13.12 3.10
CA PHE A 114 -11.05 -14.18 2.08
C PHE A 114 -10.99 -13.67 0.62
N GLY A 115 -10.58 -12.41 0.39
CA GLY A 115 -10.64 -11.77 -0.92
C GLY A 115 -12.05 -11.53 -1.46
N THR A 116 -13.07 -11.63 -0.61
CA THR A 116 -14.48 -11.55 -1.03
C THR A 116 -15.00 -10.12 -0.95
N TYR A 117 -15.54 -9.62 -2.06
CA TYR A 117 -16.18 -8.32 -2.15
C TYR A 117 -17.24 -8.30 -3.25
N ASP A 118 -18.18 -7.36 -3.15
CA ASP A 118 -19.15 -7.05 -4.20
C ASP A 118 -19.37 -5.53 -4.29
N SER A 119 -20.26 -5.10 -5.18
CA SER A 119 -20.54 -3.67 -5.38
C SER A 119 -21.10 -2.98 -4.12
N ARG A 120 -21.80 -3.70 -3.23
CA ARG A 120 -22.34 -3.15 -1.99
C ARG A 120 -21.21 -2.88 -1.00
N VAL A 121 -20.28 -3.83 -0.87
CA VAL A 121 -19.10 -3.69 -0.02
C VAL A 121 -18.23 -2.54 -0.52
N ILE A 122 -17.87 -2.50 -1.81
CA ILE A 122 -17.04 -1.42 -2.37
C ILE A 122 -17.70 -0.05 -2.13
N ALA A 123 -19.01 0.06 -2.38
CA ALA A 123 -19.71 1.34 -2.32
C ALA A 123 -19.74 1.96 -0.90
N VAL A 124 -19.72 1.15 0.15
CA VAL A 124 -19.77 1.66 1.53
C VAL A 124 -18.39 2.11 2.06
N LEU A 125 -17.28 1.56 1.52
CA LEU A 125 -15.92 1.81 2.01
C LEU A 125 -15.56 3.31 2.12
N PRO A 126 -15.80 4.17 1.11
CA PRO A 126 -15.45 5.59 1.21
C PRO A 126 -16.22 6.31 2.31
N SER A 127 -17.49 5.95 2.54
CA SER A 127 -18.30 6.51 3.63
C SER A 127 -17.78 6.12 5.02
N LEU A 128 -16.99 5.04 5.10
CA LEU A 128 -16.31 4.60 6.30
C LEU A 128 -14.86 5.08 6.38
N GLY A 129 -14.43 5.97 5.49
CA GLY A 129 -13.07 6.55 5.48
C GLY A 129 -11.99 5.63 4.92
N ILE A 130 -12.37 4.53 4.26
CA ILE A 130 -11.42 3.63 3.59
C ILE A 130 -11.13 4.14 2.18
N GLU A 131 -9.85 4.35 1.86
CA GLU A 131 -9.38 4.90 0.59
C GLU A 131 -8.80 3.83 -0.36
N TYR A 132 -8.39 2.68 0.17
CA TYR A 132 -8.02 1.53 -0.64
C TYR A 132 -8.40 0.21 0.03
N ALA A 133 -8.59 -0.82 -0.77
CA ALA A 133 -8.82 -2.18 -0.31
C ALA A 133 -8.15 -3.21 -1.23
N ARG A 134 -7.27 -4.04 -0.67
CA ARG A 134 -6.58 -5.10 -1.43
C ARG A 134 -7.44 -6.35 -1.59
N THR A 135 -7.44 -6.91 -2.81
CA THR A 135 -8.06 -8.21 -3.13
C THR A 135 -7.00 -9.33 -3.21
N THR A 136 -7.43 -10.59 -3.30
CA THR A 136 -6.52 -11.74 -3.45
C THR A 136 -6.14 -12.06 -4.90
N ALA A 137 -6.76 -11.39 -5.88
CA ALA A 137 -6.51 -11.63 -7.29
C ALA A 137 -5.15 -11.06 -7.71
N SER A 138 -4.28 -11.91 -8.24
CA SER A 138 -2.92 -11.53 -8.66
C SER A 138 -2.83 -11.36 -10.17
N HIS A 139 -2.23 -10.25 -10.63
CA HIS A 139 -2.09 -9.97 -12.07
C HIS A 139 -0.69 -10.23 -12.64
N GLN A 140 0.30 -10.59 -11.81
CA GLN A 140 1.66 -10.97 -12.22
C GLN A 140 2.35 -9.89 -13.09
N ASN A 141 2.01 -8.63 -12.89
CA ASN A 141 2.54 -7.47 -13.62
C ASN A 141 2.84 -6.32 -12.65
N PHE A 142 3.26 -5.16 -13.15
CA PHE A 142 3.67 -4.01 -12.34
C PHE A 142 2.90 -2.73 -12.65
N HIS A 143 1.69 -2.82 -13.20
CA HIS A 143 0.90 -1.63 -13.49
C HIS A 143 0.30 -1.02 -12.21
N MET A 144 0.02 0.27 -12.24
CA MET A 144 -0.77 0.92 -11.20
C MET A 144 -2.20 0.38 -11.18
N PRO A 145 -2.88 0.36 -10.02
CA PRO A 145 -4.29 -0.01 -9.96
C PRO A 145 -5.16 1.07 -10.62
N GLU A 146 -6.19 0.64 -11.34
CA GLU A 146 -7.23 1.55 -11.85
C GLU A 146 -8.19 1.99 -10.74
N ASN A 147 -8.52 1.06 -9.83
CA ASN A 147 -9.38 1.27 -8.68
C ASN A 147 -8.68 0.84 -7.39
N PHE A 148 -8.37 1.79 -6.51
CA PHE A 148 -7.75 1.49 -5.22
C PHE A 148 -8.64 0.68 -4.28
N LEU A 149 -9.98 0.73 -4.42
CA LEU A 149 -10.91 -0.09 -3.64
C LEU A 149 -11.04 -1.53 -4.17
N ALA A 150 -10.39 -1.85 -5.28
CA ALA A 150 -10.26 -3.19 -5.82
C ALA A 150 -8.81 -3.41 -6.26
N TRP A 151 -7.87 -3.19 -5.33
CA TRP A 151 -6.44 -3.20 -5.64
C TRP A 151 -5.93 -4.64 -5.74
N HIS A 152 -5.75 -5.10 -6.97
CA HIS A 152 -5.12 -6.38 -7.27
C HIS A 152 -3.59 -6.28 -7.08
N PRO A 153 -2.98 -7.11 -6.22
CA PRO A 153 -1.52 -7.17 -6.09
C PRO A 153 -0.87 -7.83 -7.32
N THR A 154 0.43 -7.60 -7.48
CA THR A 154 1.29 -8.34 -8.40
C THR A 154 1.23 -9.85 -8.11
N CYS A 155 1.41 -10.25 -6.85
CA CYS A 155 1.40 -11.66 -6.45
C CYS A 155 1.15 -11.87 -4.94
N HIS A 156 0.96 -13.13 -4.54
CA HIS A 156 1.20 -13.59 -3.17
C HIS A 156 2.71 -13.85 -2.97
N HIS A 157 3.25 -13.79 -1.73
CA HIS A 157 4.66 -14.08 -1.46
C HIS A 157 5.06 -15.54 -1.80
N LYS A 158 4.06 -16.43 -1.95
CA LYS A 158 4.24 -17.85 -2.31
C LYS A 158 4.37 -18.07 -3.81
N ALA A 159 4.08 -17.04 -4.61
CA ALA A 159 4.48 -17.06 -6.01
C ALA A 159 6.01 -17.01 -6.13
N ASP A 160 6.52 -17.06 -7.36
CA ASP A 160 7.95 -16.85 -7.60
C ASP A 160 8.32 -15.37 -7.46
N VAL A 161 8.31 -14.88 -6.22
CA VAL A 161 8.56 -13.48 -5.86
C VAL A 161 9.98 -13.04 -6.23
N MET A 162 10.94 -13.97 -6.25
CA MET A 162 12.32 -13.72 -6.65
C MET A 162 12.43 -13.48 -8.16
N ALA A 163 11.82 -14.32 -9.00
CA ALA A 163 11.79 -14.08 -10.45
C ALA A 163 11.06 -12.77 -10.78
N LEU A 164 9.99 -12.44 -10.05
CA LEU A 164 9.30 -11.15 -10.18
C LEU A 164 10.19 -9.98 -9.77
N ALA A 165 10.98 -10.10 -8.70
CA ALA A 165 11.94 -9.07 -8.30
C ALA A 165 13.00 -8.84 -9.37
N ASP A 166 13.59 -9.91 -9.92
CA ASP A 166 14.58 -9.80 -10.98
C ASP A 166 14.01 -9.14 -12.24
N ARG A 167 12.78 -9.51 -12.63
CA ARG A 167 12.08 -8.86 -13.74
C ARG A 167 11.81 -7.38 -13.44
N PHE A 168 11.32 -7.06 -12.25
CA PHE A 168 11.04 -5.68 -11.85
C PHE A 168 12.30 -4.80 -11.87
N ILE A 169 13.43 -5.34 -11.40
CA ILE A 169 14.73 -4.65 -11.40
C ILE A 169 15.21 -4.42 -12.84
N ALA A 170 15.17 -5.45 -13.68
CA ALA A 170 15.70 -5.40 -15.05
C ALA A 170 14.85 -4.58 -16.01
N GLU A 171 13.55 -4.48 -15.76
CA GLU A 171 12.61 -3.85 -16.69
C GLU A 171 12.77 -2.33 -16.72
N ASP A 172 12.92 -1.76 -17.92
CA ASP A 172 12.89 -0.32 -18.16
C ASP A 172 11.43 0.18 -18.10
N PRO A 173 11.08 1.06 -17.15
CA PRO A 173 9.74 1.63 -17.07
C PRO A 173 9.36 2.47 -18.29
N ARG A 174 10.31 2.93 -19.11
CA ARG A 174 10.08 3.86 -20.22
C ARG A 174 9.24 5.06 -19.75
N ASP A 175 7.99 5.13 -20.18
CA ASP A 175 7.05 6.22 -19.85
C ASP A 175 5.98 5.84 -18.79
N ARG A 176 6.05 4.65 -18.17
CA ARG A 176 5.09 4.21 -17.15
C ARG A 176 5.63 4.28 -15.72
N MET A 177 4.73 4.47 -14.77
CA MET A 177 4.98 4.13 -13.37
C MET A 177 4.77 2.64 -13.18
N MET A 178 5.74 2.00 -12.52
CA MET A 178 5.70 0.59 -12.19
C MET A 178 5.58 0.40 -10.69
N LEU A 179 4.63 -0.43 -10.27
CA LEU A 179 4.38 -0.78 -8.89
C LEU A 179 4.52 -2.28 -8.71
N PHE A 180 5.46 -2.70 -7.87
CA PHE A 180 5.49 -4.06 -7.37
C PHE A 180 4.76 -4.09 -6.02
N TYR A 181 3.64 -4.80 -5.98
CA TYR A 181 2.86 -4.99 -4.76
C TYR A 181 2.62 -6.47 -4.52
N PHE A 182 3.06 -7.03 -3.40
CA PHE A 182 2.71 -8.40 -3.04
C PHE A 182 2.25 -8.53 -1.59
N TRP A 183 1.58 -9.64 -1.31
CA TRP A 183 0.96 -9.87 -0.01
C TRP A 183 1.16 -11.30 0.50
N GLY A 184 0.84 -11.53 1.77
CA GLY A 184 0.57 -12.86 2.33
C GLY A 184 0.34 -12.81 3.82
N HIS A 185 0.56 -13.92 4.52
CA HIS A 185 0.46 -13.95 5.98
C HIS A 185 1.80 -14.35 6.59
N SER A 186 2.28 -13.62 7.58
CA SER A 186 3.62 -13.84 8.15
C SER A 186 3.81 -15.24 8.74
N TYR A 187 2.75 -15.83 9.31
CA TYR A 187 2.78 -17.18 9.88
C TYR A 187 3.04 -18.27 8.82
N GLU A 188 2.81 -17.98 7.53
CA GLU A 188 3.12 -18.92 6.47
C GLU A 188 4.62 -19.19 6.36
N PHE A 189 5.48 -18.23 6.73
CA PHE A 189 6.93 -18.44 6.77
C PHE A 189 7.36 -19.43 7.86
N ASP A 190 6.65 -19.46 8.99
CA ASP A 190 6.87 -20.45 10.04
C ASP A 190 6.37 -21.83 9.61
N ASN A 191 5.16 -21.88 9.04
CA ASN A 191 4.54 -23.13 8.56
C ASN A 191 5.40 -23.81 7.48
N ASP A 192 5.86 -23.02 6.51
CA ASP A 192 6.62 -23.51 5.36
C ASP A 192 8.14 -23.56 5.64
N ARG A 193 8.57 -23.08 6.81
CA ARG A 193 9.98 -23.03 7.26
C ARG A 193 10.90 -22.33 6.27
N ASN A 194 10.44 -21.21 5.70
CA ASN A 194 11.08 -20.56 4.56
C ASN A 194 11.26 -19.04 4.74
N TRP A 195 11.58 -18.59 5.95
CA TRP A 195 11.94 -17.19 6.24
C TRP A 195 13.05 -16.65 5.33
N ASP A 196 13.90 -17.51 4.78
CA ASP A 196 14.94 -17.17 3.80
C ASP A 196 14.37 -16.59 2.50
N VAL A 197 13.09 -16.82 2.18
CA VAL A 197 12.44 -16.23 1.00
C VAL A 197 12.36 -14.71 1.12
N ILE A 198 11.82 -14.19 2.23
CA ILE A 198 11.69 -12.74 2.43
C ILE A 198 13.04 -12.07 2.73
N GLU A 199 13.97 -12.78 3.37
CA GLU A 199 15.33 -12.28 3.58
C GLU A 199 16.08 -12.11 2.25
N ARG A 200 16.11 -13.14 1.38
CA ARG A 200 16.74 -13.04 0.06
C ARG A 200 16.06 -12.02 -0.85
N PHE A 201 14.74 -11.90 -0.75
CA PHE A 201 14.01 -10.84 -1.45
C PHE A 201 14.51 -9.46 -1.01
N GLY A 202 14.59 -9.22 0.31
CA GLY A 202 15.10 -7.98 0.89
C GLY A 202 16.55 -7.68 0.50
N GLU A 203 17.44 -8.68 0.54
CA GLU A 203 18.83 -8.56 0.06
C GLU A 203 18.91 -8.15 -1.40
N ARG A 204 18.02 -8.69 -2.23
CA ARG A 204 18.05 -8.49 -3.67
C ARG A 204 17.54 -7.11 -4.10
N ILE A 205 16.43 -6.67 -3.51
CA ILE A 205 15.71 -5.49 -3.98
C ILE A 205 15.73 -4.32 -3.00
N GLY A 206 16.14 -4.51 -1.74
CA GLY A 206 16.10 -3.48 -0.72
C GLY A 206 17.07 -2.31 -0.98
N LYS A 207 16.70 -1.11 -0.49
CA LYS A 207 17.53 0.11 -0.48
C LYS A 207 18.11 0.57 -1.83
N ARG A 208 17.47 0.22 -2.94
CA ARG A 208 17.86 0.71 -4.26
C ARG A 208 17.40 2.15 -4.47
N SER A 209 18.25 2.99 -5.03
CA SER A 209 17.96 4.41 -5.24
C SER A 209 16.93 4.68 -6.34
N ASP A 210 16.67 3.72 -7.22
CA ASP A 210 15.70 3.82 -8.32
C ASP A 210 14.28 3.41 -7.93
N ILE A 211 14.07 2.91 -6.70
CA ILE A 211 12.78 2.42 -6.20
C ILE A 211 12.30 3.30 -5.05
N TRP A 212 11.01 3.68 -5.09
CA TRP A 212 10.33 4.28 -3.96
C TRP A 212 9.71 3.17 -3.08
N TYR A 213 10.22 3.00 -1.87
CA TYR A 213 9.62 2.12 -0.87
C TYR A 213 8.58 2.91 -0.09
N ALA A 214 7.34 2.48 -0.15
CA ALA A 214 6.20 3.20 0.41
C ALA A 214 5.22 2.23 1.06
N THR A 215 4.43 2.71 2.00
CA THR A 215 3.22 2.00 2.42
C THR A 215 2.12 2.16 1.36
N ASN A 216 1.04 1.40 1.49
CA ASN A 216 -0.05 1.46 0.53
C ASN A 216 -0.73 2.84 0.55
N ILE A 217 -0.97 3.41 1.74
CA ILE A 217 -1.61 4.72 1.85
C ILE A 217 -0.72 5.85 1.34
N GLU A 218 0.61 5.74 1.47
CA GLU A 218 1.54 6.72 0.89
C GLU A 218 1.44 6.76 -0.64
N ILE A 219 1.27 5.59 -1.28
CA ILE A 219 1.04 5.49 -2.73
C ILE A 219 -0.30 6.12 -3.11
N VAL A 220 -1.36 5.82 -2.36
CA VAL A 220 -2.71 6.38 -2.60
C VAL A 220 -2.69 7.90 -2.49
N ASP A 221 -2.13 8.43 -1.40
CA ASP A 221 -2.00 9.87 -1.15
C ASP A 221 -1.21 10.56 -2.25
N TYR A 222 -0.09 9.98 -2.67
CA TYR A 222 0.74 10.55 -3.73
C TYR A 222 0.02 10.58 -5.07
N VAL A 223 -0.65 9.49 -5.45
CA VAL A 223 -1.42 9.42 -6.70
C VAL A 223 -2.60 10.39 -6.67
N ASN A 224 -3.27 10.53 -5.52
CA ASN A 224 -4.35 11.51 -5.35
C ASN A 224 -3.82 12.95 -5.46
N ALA A 225 -2.68 13.27 -4.84
CA ALA A 225 -2.01 14.56 -4.99
C ALA A 225 -1.62 14.85 -6.45
N GLN A 226 -1.13 13.83 -7.16
CA GLN A 226 -0.78 13.94 -8.58
C GLN A 226 -2.01 14.19 -9.46
N ARG A 227 -3.11 13.49 -9.22
CA ARG A 227 -4.39 13.70 -9.90
C ARG A 227 -5.01 15.07 -9.60
N ALA A 228 -4.68 15.67 -8.45
CA ALA A 228 -5.19 16.96 -8.03
C ALA A 228 -4.42 18.17 -8.63
N LEU A 229 -3.31 17.94 -9.33
CA LEU A 229 -2.58 19.00 -10.03
C LEU A 229 -3.48 19.74 -11.03
N ARG A 230 -3.32 21.05 -11.10
CA ARG A 230 -4.11 21.93 -11.99
C ARG A 230 -3.18 22.60 -12.98
N PHE A 231 -3.36 22.33 -14.27
CA PHE A 231 -2.51 22.88 -15.33
C PHE A 231 -3.19 24.03 -16.06
N SER A 232 -2.42 25.00 -16.55
CA SER A 232 -2.89 25.94 -17.57
C SER A 232 -3.19 25.22 -18.88
N ALA A 233 -4.07 25.79 -19.71
CA ALA A 233 -4.51 25.15 -20.96
C ALA A 233 -3.36 24.86 -21.95
N ASP A 234 -2.31 25.69 -21.96
CA ASP A 234 -1.10 25.53 -22.77
C ASP A 234 -0.03 24.63 -22.10
N CYS A 235 -0.32 24.17 -20.87
CA CYS A 235 0.52 23.38 -19.98
C CYS A 235 1.81 24.08 -19.52
N THR A 236 1.91 25.41 -19.57
CA THR A 236 3.10 26.17 -19.13
C THR A 236 3.11 26.51 -17.65
N MET A 237 1.97 26.37 -16.95
CA MET A 237 1.85 26.58 -15.51
C MET A 237 1.19 25.39 -14.86
N VAL A 238 1.60 25.09 -13.62
CA VAL A 238 0.99 24.06 -12.79
C VAL A 238 0.82 24.58 -11.36
N HIS A 239 -0.36 24.34 -10.79
CA HIS A 239 -0.66 24.57 -9.38
C HIS A 239 -0.86 23.23 -8.68
N ASN A 240 -0.12 23.02 -7.59
CA ASN A 240 -0.26 21.87 -6.71
C ASN A 240 -1.06 22.28 -5.46
N PRO A 241 -2.35 21.93 -5.36
CA PRO A 241 -3.17 22.30 -4.21
C PRO A 241 -2.95 21.41 -2.97
N SER A 242 -2.16 20.34 -3.09
CA SER A 242 -1.90 19.40 -1.99
C SER A 242 -0.74 19.87 -1.10
N ALA A 243 -0.54 19.23 0.05
CA ALA A 243 0.65 19.41 0.89
C ALA A 243 1.86 18.59 0.39
N THR A 244 1.64 17.63 -0.51
CA THR A 244 2.66 16.69 -1.00
C THR A 244 3.39 17.29 -2.18
N THR A 245 4.73 17.23 -2.19
CA THR A 245 5.51 17.58 -3.39
C THR A 245 5.29 16.51 -4.45
N VAL A 246 4.76 16.91 -5.61
CA VAL A 246 4.49 16.01 -6.74
C VAL A 246 5.58 16.17 -7.79
N TRP A 247 6.00 15.07 -8.41
CA TRP A 247 6.98 15.09 -9.49
C TRP A 247 6.28 14.88 -10.84
N ILE A 248 6.65 15.70 -11.81
CA ILE A 248 6.14 15.63 -13.19
C ILE A 248 7.32 15.55 -14.17
N LEU A 249 7.08 15.04 -15.37
CA LEU A 249 8.01 15.14 -16.48
C LEU A 249 7.61 16.33 -17.36
N ALA A 250 8.40 17.40 -17.37
CA ALA A 250 8.20 18.55 -18.24
C ALA A 250 9.40 18.70 -19.18
N LYS A 251 9.15 18.78 -20.50
CA LYS A 251 10.21 18.84 -21.53
C LYS A 251 11.27 17.73 -21.42
N GLY A 252 10.87 16.54 -20.96
CA GLY A 252 11.76 15.39 -20.81
C GLY A 252 12.61 15.39 -19.53
N ALA A 253 12.45 16.38 -18.65
CA ALA A 253 13.14 16.45 -17.36
C ALA A 253 12.16 16.30 -16.17
N PRO A 254 12.54 15.59 -15.10
CA PRO A 254 11.80 15.60 -13.84
C PRO A 254 11.77 17.01 -13.23
N VAL A 255 10.59 17.46 -12.82
CA VAL A 255 10.38 18.73 -12.13
C VAL A 255 9.56 18.47 -10.86
N ALA A 256 10.05 18.98 -9.73
CA ALA A 256 9.35 18.92 -8.45
C ALA A 256 8.39 20.12 -8.31
N ILE A 257 7.12 19.84 -8.02
CA ILE A 257 6.09 20.84 -7.79
C ILE A 257 5.74 20.81 -6.31
N ALA A 258 6.30 21.75 -5.54
CA ALA A 258 6.08 21.84 -4.10
C ALA A 258 4.59 22.00 -3.77
N GLY A 259 4.16 21.41 -2.65
CA GLY A 259 2.79 21.53 -2.17
C GLY A 259 2.39 23.00 -1.91
N GLY A 260 1.15 23.35 -2.25
CA GLY A 260 0.59 24.70 -2.09
C GLY A 260 1.17 25.76 -3.04
N THR A 261 1.92 25.37 -4.09
CA THR A 261 2.58 26.32 -4.98
C THR A 261 2.00 26.31 -6.40
N ALA A 262 2.10 27.45 -7.07
CA ALA A 262 1.90 27.58 -8.51
C ALA A 262 3.24 27.95 -9.15
N VAL A 263 3.64 27.22 -10.18
CA VAL A 263 4.93 27.40 -10.85
C VAL A 263 4.77 27.42 -12.36
N THR A 264 5.60 28.22 -13.02
CA THR A 264 5.78 28.17 -14.47
C THR A 264 6.77 27.07 -14.80
N ILE A 265 6.35 26.13 -15.62
CA ILE A 265 7.16 25.03 -16.16
C ILE A 265 7.46 25.38 -17.62
N GLY A 266 8.52 26.15 -17.83
CA GLY A 266 8.90 26.74 -19.12
C GLY A 266 10.39 26.59 -19.40
#